data_AF-X1SJ65-F1
#
_entry.id   AF-X1SJ65-F1
#
_cell.length_a   1.000
_cell.length_b   1.000
_cell.length_c   1.000
_cell.angle_alpha   90.00
_cell.angle_beta   90.00
_cell.angle_gamma   90.00
#
_symmetry.space_group_name_H-M   'P 1'
#
loop_
_entity.id
_entity.type
_entity.pdbx_description
1 polymer ?
#
loop_
_entity_poly.entity_id
_entity_poly.type
_entity_poly.pdbx_seq_one_letter_code
_entity_poly.pdbx_strand_id
1 'polypeptide(L)' 'WNLFMPAETNNLFEMVVSQINAACERLNVEDAYRLRLGKCERELTTNFPAKMDDGTVK' A
#
# COMPACT_ATOMS: atom_id res chain seq x y z
N TRP A 1 15.20 -3.69 25.19
CA TRP A 1 14.82 -4.61 24.10
C TRP A 1 13.44 -5.16 24.43
N ASN A 2 12.39 -4.44 24.04
CA ASN A 2 11.02 -4.81 24.38
C ASN A 2 10.35 -5.47 23.17
N LEU A 3 9.91 -6.70 23.39
CA LEU A 3 8.94 -7.56 22.69
C LEU A 3 8.51 -7.16 21.27
N PHE A 4 8.85 -8.04 20.32
CA PHE A 4 8.16 -8.17 19.03
C PHE A 4 6.76 -8.75 19.29
N MET A 5 5.82 -7.90 19.69
CA MET A 5 4.41 -8.20 19.44
C MET A 5 4.18 -7.88 17.97
N PRO A 6 3.70 -8.83 17.13
CA PRO A 6 3.14 -8.43 15.85
C PRO A 6 1.94 -7.56 16.19
N ALA A 7 2.09 -6.24 16.03
CA ALA A 7 0.95 -5.35 15.99
C ALA A 7 -0.07 -5.95 15.01
N GLU A 8 -1.37 -5.87 15.33
CA GLU A 8 -2.47 -6.11 14.39
C GLU A 8 -2.00 -5.74 12.99
N THR A 9 -2.12 -6.65 12.01
CA THR A 9 -1.51 -6.52 10.69
C THR A 9 -1.71 -5.12 10.13
N ASN A 10 -0.76 -4.22 10.41
CA ASN A 10 -0.85 -2.84 9.97
C ASN A 10 -0.81 -2.95 8.45
N ASN A 11 -1.87 -2.48 7.81
CA ASN A 11 -1.97 -2.46 6.37
C ASN A 11 -0.66 -1.89 5.81
N LEU A 12 0.07 -2.68 5.01
CA LEU A 12 1.40 -2.30 4.52
C LEU A 12 1.36 -0.96 3.78
N PHE A 13 0.23 -0.66 3.14
CA PHE A 13 0.00 0.63 2.52
C PHE A 13 -0.02 1.77 3.54
N GLU A 14 -0.76 1.62 4.65
CA GLU A 14 -0.83 2.62 5.72
C GLU A 14 0.53 2.86 6.37
N MET A 15 1.33 1.80 6.55
CA MET A 15 2.71 1.92 7.01
C MET A 15 3.55 2.78 6.06
N VAL A 16 3.46 2.55 4.75
CA VAL A 16 4.19 3.34 3.74
C VAL A 16 3.72 4.79 3.73
N VAL A 17 2.41 5.04 3.77
CA VAL A 17 1.85 6.40 3.83
C VAL A 17 2.36 7.15 5.07
N SER A 18 2.45 6.48 6.22
CA SER A 18 3.02 7.05 7.45
C SER A 18 4.49 7.46 7.27
N GLN A 19 5.31 6.61 6.63
CA GLN A 19 6.71 6.92 6.35
C GLN A 19 6.87 8.10 5.37
N ILE A 20 6.02 8.17 4.33
CA ILE A 20 5.99 9.30 3.38
C ILE A 20 5.68 10.61 4.11
N ASN A 21 4.69 10.60 5.00
CA ASN A 21 4.33 11.77 5.80
C ASN A 21 5.52 12.26 6.64
N ALA A 22 6.21 11.34 7.33
CA ALA A 22 7.37 11.66 8.15
C ALA A 22 8.57 12.17 7.33
N ALA A 23 8.69 11.75 6.07
CA ALA A 23 9.73 12.28 5.17
C ALA A 23 9.37 13.68 4.66
N CYS A 24 8.11 13.91 4.25
CA CYS A 24 7.63 15.22 3.78
C CYS A 24 7.76 16.30 4.86
N GLU A 25 7.44 15.95 6.12
CA GLU A 25 7.61 16.84 7.28
C GLU A 25 9.08 17.26 7.46
N ARG A 26 10.02 16.30 7.40
CA ARG A 26 11.46 16.59 7.54
C ARG A 26 12.04 17.42 6.40
N LEU A 27 11.47 17.29 5.20
CA LEU A 27 11.93 17.97 4.00
C LEU A 27 11.18 19.28 3.71
N ASN A 28 10.22 19.67 4.56
CA ASN A 28 9.33 20.82 4.36
C ASN A 28 8.66 20.82 2.98
N VAL A 29 8.16 19.66 2.56
CA VAL A 29 7.44 19.47 1.30
C VAL A 29 6.02 20.03 1.45
N GLU A 30 5.54 20.78 0.44
CA GLU A 30 4.17 21.30 0.46
C GLU A 30 3.13 20.17 0.54
N ASP A 31 2.07 20.42 1.29
CA ASP A 31 1.02 19.43 1.55
C ASP A 31 0.38 18.88 0.26
N ALA A 32 0.33 19.68 -0.81
CA ALA A 32 -0.18 19.25 -2.11
C ALA A 32 0.59 18.03 -2.66
N TYR A 33 1.91 18.01 -2.52
CA TYR A 33 2.75 16.90 -2.96
C TYR A 33 2.62 15.69 -2.02
N ARG A 34 2.59 15.93 -0.71
CA ARG A 34 2.37 14.90 0.31
C ARG A 34 1.05 14.14 0.07
N LEU A 35 -0.04 14.86 -0.19
CA LEU A 35 -1.36 14.28 -0.48
C LEU A 35 -1.37 13.44 -1.76
N ARG A 36 -0.59 13.84 -2.77
CA ARG A 36 -0.47 13.08 -4.02
C ARG A 36 0.35 11.81 -3.85
N LEU A 37 1.42 11.84 -3.07
CA LEU A 37 2.29 10.67 -2.82
C LEU A 37 1.58 9.56 -2.02
N GLY A 38 0.54 9.88 -1.26
CA GLY A 38 -0.23 8.91 -0.47
C GLY A 38 -1.29 8.13 -1.26
N LYS A 39 -1.32 8.21 -2.60
CA LYS A 39 -2.31 7.53 -3.44
C LYS A 39 -1.67 6.98 -4.71
N CYS A 40 -2.13 5.83 -5.17
CA CYS A 40 -1.81 5.34 -6.51
C CYS A 40 -2.37 6.33 -7.55
N GLU A 41 -1.57 6.72 -8.54
CA GLU A 41 -2.08 7.57 -9.63
C GLU A 41 -3.12 6.82 -10.46
N ARG A 42 -2.87 5.53 -10.71
CA ARG A 42 -3.76 4.62 -11.42
C ARG A 42 -3.61 3.24 -10.80
N GLU A 43 -4.72 2.52 -10.74
CA GLU A 43 -4.78 1.13 -10.30
C GLU A 43 -5.57 0.35 -11.34
N LEU A 44 -5.07 -0.82 -11.72
CA LEU A 44 -5.73 -1.70 -12.67
C LEU A 44 -5.91 -3.07 -12.03
N THR A 45 -7.15 -3.35 -11.66
CA THR A 45 -7.58 -4.69 -11.24
C THR A 45 -8.15 -5.40 -12.45
N THR A 46 -7.62 -6.59 -12.75
CA THR A 46 -8.09 -7.42 -13.88
C THR A 46 -8.44 -8.81 -13.40
N ASN A 47 -9.31 -9.47 -14.16
CA ASN A 47 -9.64 -10.87 -13.97
C ASN A 47 -8.91 -11.68 -15.04
N PHE A 48 -8.15 -12.69 -14.61
CA PHE A 48 -7.47 -13.62 -15.50
C PHE A 48 -8.15 -14.98 -15.40
N PRO A 49 -9.20 -15.22 -16.21
CA PRO A 49 -9.88 -16.51 -16.21
C PRO A 49 -8.89 -17.61 -16.63
N ALA A 50 -8.71 -18.60 -15.76
CA ALA A 50 -7.82 -19.72 -15.98
C ALA A 50 -8.63 -21.00 -16.24
N LYS A 51 -8.19 -21.78 -17.22
CA LYS A 51 -8.72 -23.13 -17.42
C LYS A 51 -8.04 -24.07 -16.44
N MET A 52 -8.84 -24.75 -15.63
CA MET A 52 -8.39 -25.69 -14.60
C MET A 52 -8.22 -27.10 -15.19
N ASP A 53 -7.56 -27.99 -14.45
CA ASP A 53 -7.33 -29.38 -14.87
C ASP A 53 -8.63 -30.18 -15.08
N ASP A 54 -9.70 -29.82 -14.34
CA ASP A 54 -11.04 -30.40 -14.50
C ASP A 54 -11.82 -29.83 -15.71
N GLY A 55 -11.20 -28.91 -16.45
CA GLY A 55 -11.77 -28.25 -17.63
C GLY A 55 -12.65 -27.03 -17.32
N THR A 56 -12.91 -26.70 -16.05
CA THR A 56 -13.66 -25.50 -15.66
C THR A 56 -12.82 -24.23 -15.86
N VAL A 57 -13.48 -23.07 -15.97
CA VAL A 57 -12.82 -21.74 -16.02
C VAL A 57 -13.11 -20.99 -14.72
N LYS A 58 -12.07 -20.49 -14.05
CA LYS A 58 -12.16 -19.73 -12.80
C LYS A 58 -11.39 -18.43 -12.87
#